data_AF-A0A948CDF4-F1
#
_entry.id   AF-A0A948CDF4-F1
#
_cell.length_a   1.000
_cell.length_b   1.000
_cell.length_c   1.000
_cell.angle_alpha   90.00
_cell.angle_beta   90.00
_cell.angle_gamma   90.00
#
_symmetry.space_group_name_H-M   'P 1'
#
loop_
_entity.id
_entity.type
_entity.pdbx_description
1 polymer ?
#
loop_
_entity_poly.entity_id
_entity_poly.type
_entity_poly.pdbx_seq_one_letter_code
_entity_poly.pdbx_strand_id
1 'polypeptide(L)'
;MITAIVRLHAALDATELPFDLPGLDDVRIARTQMVDQLEDYVIPRLMTLEAPLLAVVGGSTGAGKSTLVNSLVGHRVTTPGVLRPTTRSPVLVHHPDDAHWFGQDRLLPDLTRVQHVTDDPDSLQLVATEAVPAGLAILDAPDVDSVEERNRVLAAQLLAAADLWLFVTSAARYADQVPWEYLKQAAERSTAVAIVLDRTPDDAVQTVATHLARMLASRGLKDSPLFTVAEGKIDNQGLLPPRHVADIREWLDTLAEDSDARGAVVRQTLDGAVRTITRRTYPIADAAVEQTAIALSLKADVDETYDEAIAA
;
A
#
# COMPACT_ATOMS: atom_id res chain seq x y z
N MET A 1 -17.43 8.66 -14.12
CA MET A 1 -16.89 8.12 -12.85
C MET A 1 -15.83 9.04 -12.26
N ILE A 2 -14.71 9.28 -12.95
CA ILE A 2 -13.61 10.11 -12.43
C ILE A 2 -14.03 11.50 -11.94
N THR A 3 -14.91 12.21 -12.65
CA THR A 3 -15.43 13.52 -12.23
C THR A 3 -16.16 13.47 -10.87
N ALA A 4 -16.88 12.38 -10.59
CA ALA A 4 -17.58 12.23 -9.31
C ALA A 4 -16.59 11.97 -8.17
N ILE A 5 -15.55 11.16 -8.44
CA ILE A 5 -14.48 10.87 -7.49
C ILE A 5 -13.68 12.14 -7.16
N VAL A 6 -13.30 12.93 -8.17
CA VAL A 6 -12.58 14.21 -7.97
C VAL A 6 -13.44 15.21 -7.19
N ARG A 7 -14.76 15.26 -7.45
CA ARG A 7 -15.67 16.09 -6.65
C ARG A 7 -15.79 15.63 -5.20
N LEU A 8 -15.81 14.32 -4.98
CA LEU A 8 -15.84 13.75 -3.63
C LEU A 8 -14.55 14.08 -2.87
N HIS A 9 -13.39 13.93 -3.53
CA HIS A 9 -12.09 14.33 -2.99
C HIS A 9 -12.10 15.79 -2.56
N ALA A 10 -12.46 16.71 -3.46
CA ALA A 10 -12.53 18.14 -3.14
C ALA A 10 -13.53 18.46 -2.01
N ALA A 11 -14.66 17.76 -1.94
CA ALA A 11 -15.65 17.94 -0.87
C ALA A 11 -15.12 17.44 0.49
N LEU A 12 -14.47 16.28 0.52
CA LEU A 12 -13.82 15.77 1.73
C LEU A 12 -12.72 16.73 2.19
N ASP A 13 -11.86 17.16 1.27
CA ASP A 13 -10.76 18.08 1.57
C ASP A 13 -11.23 19.47 2.04
N ALA A 14 -12.37 19.95 1.55
CA ALA A 14 -12.98 21.19 2.05
C ALA A 14 -13.78 21.03 3.36
N THR A 15 -14.05 19.79 3.82
CA THR A 15 -14.85 19.56 5.03
C THR A 15 -14.04 19.87 6.28
N GLU A 16 -14.39 20.93 7.00
CA GLU A 16 -13.80 21.28 8.30
C GLU A 16 -14.66 20.73 9.45
N LEU A 17 -14.01 20.19 10.49
CA LEU A 17 -14.66 19.64 11.69
C LEU A 17 -14.08 20.30 12.95
N PRO A 18 -14.35 21.60 13.19
CA PRO A 18 -13.61 22.41 14.17
C PRO A 18 -14.00 22.18 15.64
N PHE A 19 -15.27 21.92 15.96
CA PHE A 19 -15.72 21.77 17.35
C PHE A 19 -15.48 20.35 17.85
N ASP A 20 -15.00 20.20 19.07
CA ASP A 20 -14.79 18.88 19.65
C ASP A 20 -16.10 18.26 20.15
N LEU A 21 -16.59 17.28 19.40
CA LEU A 21 -17.78 16.48 19.71
C LEU A 21 -17.39 15.03 20.03
N PRO A 22 -18.19 14.30 20.82
CA PRO A 22 -17.93 12.89 21.10
C PRO A 22 -17.76 12.07 19.81
N GLY A 23 -16.63 11.36 19.69
CA GLY A 23 -16.33 10.49 18.54
C GLY A 23 -15.79 11.19 17.29
N LEU A 24 -15.56 12.51 17.33
CA LEU A 24 -15.12 13.26 16.15
C LEU A 24 -13.67 12.96 15.74
N ASP A 25 -12.81 12.57 16.67
CA ASP A 25 -11.42 12.22 16.35
C ASP A 25 -11.34 11.04 15.37
N ASP A 26 -12.18 10.03 15.55
CA ASP A 26 -12.28 8.90 14.63
C ASP A 26 -12.77 9.34 13.24
N VAL A 27 -13.68 10.32 13.19
CA VAL A 27 -14.20 10.89 11.93
C VAL A 27 -13.12 11.72 11.23
N ARG A 28 -12.35 12.52 11.97
CA ARG A 28 -11.20 13.28 11.43
C ARG A 28 -10.15 12.34 10.85
N ILE A 29 -9.78 11.28 11.57
CA ILE A 29 -8.86 10.24 11.08
C ILE A 29 -9.42 9.57 9.83
N ALA A 30 -10.70 9.19 9.84
CA ALA A 30 -11.34 8.56 8.69
C ALA A 30 -11.36 9.46 7.44
N ARG A 31 -11.63 10.75 7.63
CA ARG A 31 -11.58 11.77 6.57
C ARG A 31 -10.20 11.86 5.94
N THR A 32 -9.14 12.02 6.75
CA THR A 32 -7.77 12.08 6.24
C THR A 32 -7.41 10.81 5.47
N GLN A 33 -7.65 9.62 6.04
CA GLN A 33 -7.40 8.35 5.35
C GLN A 33 -8.14 8.23 4.01
N MET A 34 -9.35 8.78 3.90
CA MET A 34 -10.10 8.76 2.65
C MET A 34 -9.55 9.74 1.61
N VAL A 35 -9.10 10.93 2.05
CA VAL A 35 -8.40 11.88 1.17
C VAL A 35 -7.13 11.25 0.64
N ASP A 36 -6.28 10.71 1.53
CA ASP A 36 -5.04 10.02 1.16
C ASP A 36 -5.32 8.86 0.19
N GLN A 37 -6.32 8.02 0.45
CA GLN A 37 -6.68 6.91 -0.46
C GLN A 37 -7.15 7.40 -1.85
N LEU A 38 -7.84 8.53 -1.91
CA LEU A 38 -8.27 9.14 -3.17
C LEU A 38 -7.09 9.69 -3.96
N GLU A 39 -6.16 10.37 -3.29
CA GLU A 39 -4.97 10.99 -3.88
C GLU A 39 -3.90 9.98 -4.29
N ASP A 40 -3.59 9.02 -3.42
CA ASP A 40 -2.45 8.11 -3.61
C ASP A 40 -2.78 6.95 -4.56
N TYR A 41 -4.06 6.59 -4.70
CA TYR A 41 -4.47 5.41 -5.46
C TYR A 41 -5.64 5.64 -6.42
N VAL A 42 -6.81 6.00 -5.90
CA VAL A 42 -8.05 5.92 -6.71
C VAL A 42 -8.01 6.89 -7.90
N ILE A 43 -7.64 8.15 -7.69
CA ILE A 43 -7.58 9.15 -8.75
C ILE A 43 -6.44 8.82 -9.75
N PRO A 44 -5.18 8.62 -9.33
CA PRO A 44 -4.10 8.26 -10.25
C PRO A 44 -4.42 7.01 -11.07
N ARG A 45 -4.95 5.96 -10.43
CA ARG A 45 -5.26 4.69 -11.11
C ARG A 45 -6.43 4.84 -12.09
N LEU A 46 -7.45 5.64 -11.78
CA LEU A 46 -8.53 5.96 -12.73
C LEU A 46 -8.04 6.73 -13.97
N MET A 47 -7.01 7.56 -13.82
CA MET A 47 -6.40 8.27 -14.94
C MET A 47 -5.51 7.36 -15.80
N THR A 48 -5.05 6.24 -15.24
CA THR A 48 -4.04 5.37 -15.84
C THR A 48 -4.43 3.89 -15.77
N LEU A 49 -5.68 3.57 -16.13
CA LEU A 49 -6.20 2.19 -16.05
C LEU A 49 -5.39 1.17 -16.86
N GLU A 50 -4.76 1.61 -17.95
CA GLU A 50 -3.92 0.78 -18.83
C GLU A 50 -2.47 0.65 -18.32
N ALA A 51 -2.09 1.38 -17.27
CA ALA A 51 -0.77 1.27 -16.70
C ALA A 51 -0.50 -0.16 -16.18
N PRO A 52 0.77 -0.58 -16.14
CA PRO A 52 1.18 -1.83 -15.54
C PRO A 52 0.57 -2.02 -14.15
N LEU A 53 0.35 -3.29 -13.80
CA LEU A 53 -0.03 -3.66 -12.44
C LEU A 53 1.15 -3.35 -11.51
N LEU A 54 0.91 -2.57 -10.47
CA LEU A 54 1.93 -2.25 -9.48
C LEU A 54 1.90 -3.28 -8.34
N ALA A 55 2.89 -4.18 -8.35
CA ALA A 55 3.12 -5.15 -7.29
C ALA A 55 4.12 -4.59 -6.27
N VAL A 56 3.65 -4.21 -5.08
CA VAL A 56 4.51 -3.69 -4.01
C VAL A 56 4.94 -4.83 -3.10
N VAL A 57 6.24 -5.00 -2.91
CA VAL A 57 6.84 -5.96 -1.99
C VAL A 57 7.05 -5.25 -0.66
N GLY A 58 6.25 -5.61 0.34
CA GLY A 58 6.25 -4.97 1.66
C GLY A 58 6.13 -6.01 2.77
N GLY A 59 6.52 -5.67 4.01
CA GLY A 59 6.55 -6.64 5.10
C GLY A 59 7.61 -6.33 6.15
N SER A 60 7.81 -7.25 7.09
CA SER A 60 8.63 -7.03 8.29
C SER A 60 10.10 -6.77 7.98
N THR A 61 10.77 -6.09 8.91
CA THR A 61 12.21 -5.83 8.88
C THR A 61 12.99 -7.13 8.86
N GLY A 62 13.87 -7.26 7.86
CA GLY A 62 14.71 -8.45 7.71
C GLY A 62 13.97 -9.69 7.23
N ALA A 63 12.72 -9.55 6.74
CA ALA A 63 11.97 -10.65 6.13
C ALA A 63 12.49 -11.06 4.74
N GLY A 64 13.52 -10.39 4.20
CA GLY A 64 14.16 -10.78 2.93
C GLY A 64 13.60 -10.13 1.67
N LYS A 65 12.80 -9.05 1.77
CA LYS A 65 12.16 -8.34 0.63
C LYS A 65 13.10 -8.05 -0.53
N SER A 66 14.20 -7.31 -0.30
CA SER A 66 15.13 -6.95 -1.36
C SER A 66 15.84 -8.16 -1.98
N THR A 67 16.12 -9.20 -1.18
CA THR A 67 16.61 -10.49 -1.69
C THR A 67 15.57 -11.16 -2.58
N LEU A 68 14.30 -11.17 -2.17
CA LEU A 68 13.19 -11.72 -2.96
C LEU A 68 13.03 -10.96 -4.27
N VAL A 69 12.99 -9.61 -4.24
CA VAL A 69 12.88 -8.76 -5.44
C VAL A 69 14.02 -9.06 -6.41
N ASN A 70 15.27 -9.03 -5.96
CA ASN A 70 16.42 -9.36 -6.82
C ASN A 70 16.30 -10.77 -7.42
N SER A 71 15.80 -11.74 -6.64
CA SER A 71 15.65 -13.12 -7.09
C SER A 71 14.51 -13.29 -8.10
N LEU A 72 13.40 -12.57 -7.94
CA LEU A 72 12.28 -12.55 -8.90
C LEU A 72 12.73 -11.97 -10.24
N VAL A 73 13.45 -10.85 -10.20
CA VAL A 73 14.01 -10.19 -11.39
C VAL A 73 15.22 -10.99 -11.95
N GLY A 74 15.84 -11.86 -11.16
CA GLY A 74 16.95 -12.73 -11.56
C GLY A 74 18.33 -12.05 -11.62
N HIS A 75 18.42 -10.79 -11.18
CA HIS A 75 19.67 -10.05 -11.04
C HIS A 75 19.50 -8.95 -9.99
N ARG A 76 20.62 -8.39 -9.52
CA ARG A 76 20.60 -7.39 -8.46
C ARG A 76 20.16 -6.02 -8.97
N VAL A 77 19.00 -5.56 -8.48
CA VAL A 77 18.38 -4.25 -8.78
C VAL A 77 18.24 -3.36 -7.55
N THR A 78 18.07 -3.98 -6.37
CA THR A 78 18.05 -3.35 -5.05
C THR A 78 19.21 -3.89 -4.21
N THR A 79 19.71 -3.11 -3.25
CA THR A 79 20.77 -3.60 -2.34
C THR A 79 20.13 -4.32 -1.15
N PRO A 80 20.30 -5.65 -1.02
CA PRO A 80 19.90 -6.33 0.20
C PRO A 80 20.85 -5.87 1.30
N GLY A 81 20.35 -5.14 2.30
CA GLY A 81 21.25 -4.70 3.35
C GLY A 81 21.50 -5.78 4.40
N VAL A 82 22.70 -5.71 4.97
CA VAL A 82 23.21 -6.62 6.00
C VAL A 82 23.05 -6.01 7.41
N LEU A 83 22.86 -4.69 7.50
CA LEU A 83 22.73 -3.90 8.73
C LEU A 83 21.38 -3.19 8.77
N ARG A 84 20.51 -3.58 9.71
CA ARG A 84 19.17 -2.97 9.91
C ARG A 84 19.28 -1.47 10.18
N PRO A 85 18.40 -0.60 9.64
CA PRO A 85 17.38 -0.80 8.59
C PRO A 85 17.94 -0.49 7.19
N THR A 86 17.53 -1.26 6.16
CA THR A 86 18.37 -1.42 4.94
C THR A 86 17.84 -0.79 3.66
N THR A 87 16.53 -0.66 3.49
CA THR A 87 15.95 -0.09 2.25
C THR A 87 15.62 1.37 2.52
N ARG A 88 16.56 2.25 2.16
CA ARG A 88 16.43 3.71 2.39
C ARG A 88 15.68 4.41 1.28
N SER A 89 15.81 3.93 0.04
CA SER A 89 15.08 4.41 -1.12
C SER A 89 14.25 3.27 -1.74
N PRO A 90 13.00 3.52 -2.16
CA PRO A 90 12.20 2.54 -2.87
C PRO A 90 12.74 2.33 -4.29
N VAL A 91 12.70 1.07 -4.75
CA VAL A 91 13.15 0.67 -6.09
C VAL A 91 11.97 0.12 -6.88
N LEU A 92 11.63 0.76 -8.00
CA LEU A 92 10.60 0.31 -8.93
C LEU A 92 11.27 -0.28 -10.17
N VAL A 93 11.02 -1.57 -10.38
CA VAL A 93 11.52 -2.35 -11.51
C VAL A 93 10.39 -2.56 -12.50
N HIS A 94 10.62 -2.26 -13.77
CA HIS A 94 9.59 -2.34 -14.81
C HIS A 94 10.16 -2.75 -16.17
N HIS A 95 9.30 -3.16 -17.09
CA HIS A 95 9.69 -3.41 -18.47
C HIS A 95 10.03 -2.09 -19.20
N PRO A 96 11.04 -2.03 -20.09
CA PRO A 96 11.41 -0.81 -20.82
C PRO A 96 10.26 -0.16 -21.60
N ASP A 97 9.37 -0.97 -22.20
CA ASP A 97 8.21 -0.46 -22.95
C ASP A 97 7.21 0.30 -22.07
N ASP A 98 7.19 -0.01 -20.77
CA ASP A 98 6.29 0.60 -19.79
C ASP A 98 6.87 1.86 -19.13
N ALA A 99 8.10 2.26 -19.46
CA ALA A 99 8.80 3.37 -18.82
C ALA A 99 8.01 4.68 -18.79
N HIS A 100 7.20 4.92 -19.84
CA HIS A 100 6.38 6.12 -19.98
C HIS A 100 5.27 6.24 -18.91
N TRP A 101 4.91 5.16 -18.21
CA TRP A 101 3.93 5.17 -17.12
C TRP A 101 4.49 5.70 -15.80
N PHE A 102 5.81 5.60 -15.58
CA PHE A 102 6.46 5.89 -14.30
C PHE A 102 7.15 7.27 -14.25
N GLY A 103 6.69 8.20 -15.08
CA GLY A 103 7.13 9.60 -15.05
C GLY A 103 6.74 10.35 -13.77
N GLN A 104 7.25 11.58 -13.63
CA GLN A 104 7.19 12.38 -12.39
C GLN A 104 5.76 12.75 -11.92
N ASP A 105 4.78 12.79 -12.83
CA ASP A 105 3.43 13.33 -12.53
C ASP A 105 2.35 12.26 -12.31
N ARG A 106 2.71 10.98 -12.14
CA ARG A 106 1.72 9.89 -12.16
C ARG A 106 1.59 9.12 -10.85
N LEU A 107 2.63 8.39 -10.47
CA LEU A 107 2.64 7.48 -9.32
C LEU A 107 3.59 8.01 -8.26
N LEU A 108 3.09 8.30 -7.05
CA LEU A 108 3.89 8.84 -5.93
C LEU A 108 4.58 10.16 -6.31
N PRO A 109 3.81 11.23 -6.59
CA PRO A 109 4.33 12.48 -7.15
C PRO A 109 5.44 13.12 -6.31
N ASP A 110 5.41 12.92 -4.99
CA ASP A 110 6.35 13.52 -4.04
C ASP A 110 7.78 12.94 -4.13
N LEU A 111 7.97 11.77 -4.76
CA LEU A 111 9.28 11.14 -4.88
C LEU A 111 10.01 11.58 -6.15
N THR A 112 11.25 12.04 -6.03
CA THR A 112 12.09 12.38 -7.20
C THR A 112 12.50 11.11 -7.96
N ARG A 113 12.28 11.06 -9.27
CA ARG A 113 12.60 9.86 -10.07
C ARG A 113 14.08 9.87 -10.42
N VAL A 114 14.79 8.79 -10.11
CA VAL A 114 16.21 8.63 -10.44
C VAL A 114 16.48 7.32 -11.15
N GLN A 115 17.43 7.30 -12.08
CA GLN A 115 17.85 6.09 -12.82
C GLN A 115 19.20 5.54 -12.32
N HIS A 116 19.65 5.98 -11.16
CA HIS A 116 20.90 5.55 -10.54
C HIS A 116 20.61 5.05 -9.12
N VAL A 117 21.52 4.21 -8.61
CA VAL A 117 21.44 3.74 -7.23
C VAL A 117 21.54 4.94 -6.28
N THR A 118 20.57 5.06 -5.39
CA THR A 118 20.49 6.14 -4.41
C THR A 118 20.12 5.58 -3.04
N ASP A 119 20.58 6.23 -1.98
CA ASP A 119 20.10 5.99 -0.61
C ASP A 119 19.19 7.13 -0.13
N ASP A 120 18.75 8.00 -1.05
CA ASP A 120 17.87 9.13 -0.75
C ASP A 120 16.41 8.67 -0.58
N PRO A 121 15.82 8.82 0.61
CA PRO A 121 14.43 8.48 0.87
C PRO A 121 13.41 9.35 0.12
N ASP A 122 13.79 10.53 -0.39
CA ASP A 122 12.93 11.35 -1.26
C ASP A 122 12.98 10.91 -2.73
N SER A 123 13.71 9.85 -3.05
CA SER A 123 13.91 9.40 -4.42
C SER A 123 13.31 8.02 -4.67
N LEU A 124 12.65 7.86 -5.82
CA LEU A 124 12.21 6.58 -6.37
C LEU A 124 13.20 6.15 -7.45
N GLN A 125 13.93 5.07 -7.21
CA GLN A 125 14.84 4.50 -8.20
C GLN A 125 14.07 3.70 -9.24
N LEU A 126 14.14 4.11 -10.50
CA LEU A 126 13.55 3.40 -11.64
C LEU A 126 14.59 2.48 -12.29
N VAL A 127 14.25 1.21 -12.43
CA VAL A 127 15.09 0.20 -13.07
C VAL A 127 14.32 -0.46 -14.22
N ALA A 128 14.67 -0.10 -15.45
CA ALA A 128 14.11 -0.72 -16.65
C ALA A 128 14.84 -2.03 -16.99
N THR A 129 14.12 -3.14 -17.14
CA THR A 129 14.70 -4.45 -17.48
C THR A 129 13.68 -5.36 -18.18
N GLU A 130 14.11 -6.09 -19.21
CA GLU A 130 13.29 -7.08 -19.92
C GLU A 130 13.02 -8.34 -19.07
N ALA A 131 13.67 -8.46 -17.90
CA ALA A 131 13.47 -9.58 -16.99
C ALA A 131 12.11 -9.53 -16.25
N VAL A 132 11.47 -8.35 -16.22
CA VAL A 132 10.08 -8.19 -15.73
C VAL A 132 9.16 -8.14 -16.95
N PRO A 133 8.10 -8.95 -17.02
CA PRO A 133 7.18 -8.95 -18.16
C PRO A 133 6.48 -7.59 -18.32
N ALA A 134 6.19 -7.23 -19.57
CA ALA A 134 5.41 -6.02 -19.87
C ALA A 134 4.02 -6.08 -19.20
N GLY A 135 3.57 -4.94 -18.68
CA GLY A 135 2.33 -4.84 -17.91
C GLY A 135 2.46 -5.19 -16.43
N LEU A 136 3.67 -5.46 -15.92
CA LEU A 136 3.98 -5.61 -14.51
C LEU A 136 5.08 -4.64 -14.08
N ALA A 137 4.93 -4.04 -12.90
CA ALA A 137 6.00 -3.35 -12.21
C ALA A 137 6.12 -3.86 -10.77
N ILE A 138 7.35 -4.12 -10.33
CA ILE A 138 7.66 -4.63 -8.98
C ILE A 138 8.33 -3.51 -8.21
N LEU A 139 7.78 -3.15 -7.04
CA LEU A 139 8.31 -2.10 -6.19
C LEU A 139 8.82 -2.70 -4.87
N ASP A 140 10.11 -2.52 -4.57
CA ASP A 140 10.70 -2.84 -3.27
C ASP A 140 10.43 -1.69 -2.29
N ALA A 141 9.58 -1.93 -1.28
CA ALA A 141 9.23 -0.92 -0.28
C ALA A 141 10.08 -1.05 0.99
N PRO A 142 10.30 0.05 1.74
CA PRO A 142 10.88 0.00 3.08
C PRO A 142 10.07 -0.87 4.05
N ASP A 143 10.69 -1.17 5.19
CA ASP A 143 10.07 -1.97 6.23
C ASP A 143 8.90 -1.21 6.90
N VAL A 144 7.72 -1.85 7.00
CA VAL A 144 6.54 -1.26 7.66
C VAL A 144 6.69 -1.12 9.18
N ASP A 145 7.57 -1.92 9.76
CA ASP A 145 7.94 -1.95 11.17
C ASP A 145 9.31 -1.27 11.42
N SER A 146 9.76 -0.40 10.49
CA SER A 146 11.00 0.36 10.64
C SER A 146 10.98 1.24 11.89
N VAL A 147 12.12 1.38 12.56
CA VAL A 147 12.28 2.33 13.68
C VAL A 147 12.34 3.78 13.22
N GLU A 148 12.63 4.01 11.93
CA GLU A 148 12.67 5.34 11.34
C GLU A 148 11.26 5.74 10.88
N GLU A 149 10.69 6.78 11.49
CA GLU A 149 9.33 7.28 11.19
C GLU A 149 9.10 7.46 9.70
N ARG A 150 10.08 8.09 9.04
CA ARG A 150 10.04 8.40 7.62
C ARG A 150 9.90 7.15 6.75
N ASN A 151 10.58 6.06 7.08
CA ASN A 151 10.47 4.81 6.35
C ASN A 151 9.10 4.16 6.56
N ARG A 152 8.50 4.28 7.75
CA ARG A 152 7.15 3.79 7.99
C ARG A 152 6.11 4.57 7.20
N VAL A 153 6.21 5.91 7.18
CA VAL A 153 5.32 6.77 6.39
C VAL A 153 5.44 6.44 4.91
N LEU A 154 6.67 6.35 4.39
CA LEU A 154 6.91 6.00 2.99
C LEU A 154 6.40 4.60 2.66
N ALA A 155 6.65 3.59 3.51
CA ALA A 155 6.11 2.25 3.31
C ALA A 155 4.57 2.25 3.28
N ALA A 156 3.91 3.03 4.13
CA ALA A 156 2.46 3.17 4.13
C ALA A 156 1.93 3.78 2.82
N GLN A 157 2.57 4.84 2.31
CA GLN A 157 2.22 5.47 1.03
C GLN A 157 2.40 4.50 -0.16
N LEU A 158 3.52 3.78 -0.20
CA LEU A 158 3.79 2.78 -1.24
C LEU A 158 2.74 1.67 -1.22
N LEU A 159 2.36 1.18 -0.04
CA LEU A 159 1.30 0.18 0.11
C LEU A 159 -0.09 0.72 -0.22
N ALA A 160 -0.32 2.02 -0.03
CA ALA A 160 -1.58 2.66 -0.43
C ALA A 160 -1.71 2.72 -1.95
N ALA A 161 -0.61 2.93 -2.67
CA ALA A 161 -0.59 3.01 -4.13
C ALA A 161 -0.62 1.63 -4.85
N ALA A 162 -0.53 0.52 -4.12
CA ALA A 162 -0.38 -0.82 -4.68
C ALA A 162 -1.67 -1.38 -5.29
N ASP A 163 -1.60 -1.94 -6.51
CA ASP A 163 -2.66 -2.78 -7.07
C ASP A 163 -2.65 -4.18 -6.43
N LEU A 164 -1.44 -4.68 -6.15
CA LEU A 164 -1.14 -5.95 -5.52
C LEU A 164 -0.07 -5.76 -4.45
N TRP A 165 -0.31 -6.29 -3.26
CA TRP A 165 0.69 -6.37 -2.21
C TRP A 165 1.25 -7.79 -2.10
N LEU A 166 2.56 -7.93 -2.35
CA LEU A 166 3.36 -9.09 -1.98
C LEU A 166 3.86 -8.91 -0.54
N PHE A 167 3.11 -9.45 0.42
CA PHE A 167 3.45 -9.36 1.83
C PHE A 167 4.49 -10.43 2.22
N VAL A 168 5.71 -10.00 2.52
CA VAL A 168 6.81 -10.89 2.89
C VAL A 168 6.97 -10.95 4.41
N THR A 169 6.94 -12.16 4.95
CA THR A 169 7.23 -12.43 6.36
C THR A 169 8.11 -13.65 6.49
N SER A 170 8.69 -13.89 7.67
CA SER A 170 9.52 -15.07 7.93
C SER A 170 8.88 -16.00 8.95
N ALA A 171 9.35 -17.24 9.02
CA ALA A 171 8.91 -18.21 10.02
C ALA A 171 9.07 -17.73 11.48
N ALA A 172 9.98 -16.78 11.72
CA ALA A 172 10.19 -16.20 13.05
C ALA A 172 9.29 -14.98 13.35
N ARG A 173 8.72 -14.33 12.34
CA ARG A 173 8.00 -13.04 12.48
C ARG A 173 6.58 -13.04 11.92
N TYR A 174 6.11 -14.15 11.36
CA TYR A 174 4.76 -14.24 10.77
C TYR A 174 3.62 -13.95 11.76
N ALA A 175 3.88 -14.03 13.06
CA ALA A 175 2.91 -13.74 14.11
C ALA A 175 3.09 -12.34 14.75
N ASP A 176 4.03 -11.51 14.26
CA ASP A 176 4.29 -10.17 14.80
C ASP A 176 3.11 -9.22 14.53
N GLN A 177 2.67 -8.49 15.56
CA GLN A 177 1.44 -7.69 15.49
C GLN A 177 1.49 -6.54 14.46
N VAL A 178 2.59 -5.78 14.39
CA VAL A 178 2.68 -4.57 13.54
C VAL A 178 2.38 -4.88 12.05
N PRO A 179 3.03 -5.87 11.41
CA PRO A 179 2.68 -6.27 10.04
C PRO A 179 1.21 -6.68 9.86
N TRP A 180 0.59 -7.29 10.87
CA TRP A 180 -0.82 -7.68 10.81
C TRP A 180 -1.78 -6.48 10.80
N GLU A 181 -1.42 -5.38 11.44
CA GLU A 181 -2.22 -4.14 11.40
C GLU A 181 -2.27 -3.58 9.97
N TYR A 182 -1.14 -3.58 9.24
CA TYR A 182 -1.12 -3.19 7.83
C TYR A 182 -1.88 -4.17 6.93
N LEU A 183 -1.76 -5.49 7.15
CA LEU A 183 -2.56 -6.48 6.41
C LEU A 183 -4.05 -6.26 6.60
N LYS A 184 -4.48 -5.92 7.82
CA LYS A 184 -5.87 -5.56 8.10
C LYS A 184 -6.29 -4.32 7.33
N GLN A 185 -5.46 -3.27 7.33
CA GLN A 185 -5.73 -2.05 6.55
C GLN A 185 -5.81 -2.33 5.04
N ALA A 186 -4.94 -3.17 4.49
CA ALA A 186 -5.02 -3.58 3.09
C ALA A 186 -6.31 -4.35 2.79
N ALA A 187 -6.73 -5.24 3.68
CA ALA A 187 -8.01 -5.94 3.56
C ALA A 187 -9.20 -4.97 3.61
N GLU A 188 -9.18 -3.98 4.52
CA GLU A 188 -10.19 -2.92 4.62
C GLU A 188 -10.24 -2.04 3.35
N ARG A 189 -9.08 -1.79 2.73
CA ARG A 189 -8.94 -1.11 1.42
C ARG A 189 -9.28 -2.01 0.23
N SER A 190 -9.54 -3.29 0.45
CA SER A 190 -9.76 -4.30 -0.61
C SER A 190 -8.59 -4.46 -1.58
N THR A 191 -7.37 -4.13 -1.15
CA THR A 191 -6.16 -4.38 -1.93
C THR A 191 -5.95 -5.87 -2.11
N ALA A 192 -5.63 -6.32 -3.32
CA ALA A 192 -5.22 -7.69 -3.55
C ALA A 192 -3.93 -7.99 -2.77
N VAL A 193 -3.92 -9.07 -1.99
CA VAL A 193 -2.76 -9.45 -1.17
C VAL A 193 -2.35 -10.88 -1.49
N ALA A 194 -1.06 -11.07 -1.75
CA ALA A 194 -0.39 -12.37 -1.80
C ALA A 194 0.65 -12.43 -0.68
N ILE A 195 0.74 -13.56 0.01
CA ILE A 195 1.57 -13.77 1.18
C ILE A 195 2.78 -14.60 0.78
N VAL A 196 3.97 -14.16 1.18
CA VAL A 196 5.23 -14.87 0.99
C VAL A 196 5.83 -15.17 2.35
N LEU A 197 5.91 -16.46 2.67
CA LEU A 197 6.60 -16.96 3.85
C LEU A 197 8.06 -17.27 3.47
N ASP A 198 8.95 -16.32 3.71
CA ASP A 198 10.38 -16.38 3.37
C ASP A 198 11.22 -17.08 4.43
N ARG A 199 12.36 -17.64 3.99
CA ARG A 199 13.40 -18.28 4.82
C ARG A 199 12.83 -19.29 5.81
N THR A 200 12.00 -20.20 5.34
CA THR A 200 11.43 -21.22 6.21
C THR A 200 12.21 -22.52 6.11
N PRO A 201 12.67 -23.09 7.23
CA PRO A 201 13.25 -24.44 7.27
C PRO A 201 12.24 -25.48 6.78
N ASP A 202 12.70 -26.46 5.99
CA ASP A 202 11.84 -27.46 5.35
C ASP A 202 10.92 -28.21 6.34
N ASP A 203 11.42 -28.50 7.55
CA ASP A 203 10.67 -29.18 8.62
C ASP A 203 9.60 -28.29 9.27
N ALA A 204 9.74 -26.97 9.18
CA ALA A 204 8.82 -25.99 9.74
C ALA A 204 7.77 -25.50 8.73
N VAL A 205 8.01 -25.61 7.41
CA VAL A 205 7.15 -25.04 6.35
C VAL A 205 5.69 -25.40 6.54
N GLN A 206 5.38 -26.69 6.65
CA GLN A 206 3.99 -27.15 6.72
C GLN A 206 3.27 -26.61 7.96
N THR A 207 3.93 -26.63 9.11
CA THR A 207 3.37 -26.18 10.39
C THR A 207 3.10 -24.67 10.36
N VAL A 208 4.10 -23.88 9.94
CA VAL A 208 4.00 -22.42 9.92
C VAL A 208 3.00 -21.95 8.86
N ALA A 209 3.05 -22.50 7.64
CA ALA A 209 2.12 -22.16 6.58
C ALA A 209 0.66 -22.48 6.96
N THR A 210 0.42 -23.64 7.60
CA THR A 210 -0.92 -24.01 8.09
C THR A 210 -1.42 -23.04 9.15
N HIS A 211 -0.57 -22.66 10.10
CA HIS A 211 -0.95 -21.70 11.13
C HIS A 211 -1.22 -20.30 10.55
N LEU A 212 -0.34 -19.83 9.65
CA LEU A 212 -0.50 -18.57 8.95
C LEU A 212 -1.78 -18.52 8.12
N ALA A 213 -2.09 -19.58 7.36
CA ALA A 213 -3.34 -19.70 6.60
C ALA A 213 -4.58 -19.57 7.49
N ARG A 214 -4.57 -20.17 8.69
CA ARG A 214 -5.66 -20.00 9.67
C ARG A 214 -5.78 -18.56 10.17
N MET A 215 -4.65 -17.89 10.43
CA MET A 215 -4.62 -16.49 10.87
C MET A 215 -5.12 -15.51 9.79
N LEU A 216 -4.81 -15.79 8.53
CA LEU A 216 -5.31 -15.04 7.37
C LEU A 216 -6.82 -15.25 7.21
N ALA A 217 -7.29 -16.49 7.33
CA ALA A 217 -8.70 -16.82 7.20
C ALA A 217 -9.57 -16.13 8.27
N SER A 218 -9.10 -16.06 9.51
CA SER A 218 -9.83 -15.36 10.58
C SER A 218 -9.93 -13.85 10.38
N ARG A 219 -9.17 -13.28 9.43
CA ARG A 219 -9.11 -11.83 9.14
C ARG A 219 -9.63 -11.48 7.74
N GLY A 220 -10.30 -12.42 7.07
CA GLY A 220 -10.88 -12.18 5.74
C GLY A 220 -9.92 -12.31 4.57
N LEU A 221 -8.69 -12.78 4.79
CA LEU A 221 -7.65 -12.99 3.77
C LEU A 221 -7.51 -14.48 3.38
N LYS A 222 -8.59 -15.26 3.49
CA LYS A 222 -8.57 -16.72 3.21
C LYS A 222 -8.25 -17.07 1.75
N ASP A 223 -8.58 -16.16 0.83
CA ASP A 223 -8.44 -16.36 -0.61
C ASP A 223 -7.11 -15.78 -1.15
N SER A 224 -6.29 -15.21 -0.26
CA SER A 224 -4.95 -14.69 -0.61
C SER A 224 -4.00 -15.84 -0.95
N PRO A 225 -3.28 -15.78 -2.09
CA PRO A 225 -2.24 -16.74 -2.40
C PRO A 225 -1.19 -16.79 -1.29
N LEU A 226 -0.74 -17.99 -0.92
CA LEU A 226 0.32 -18.20 0.07
C LEU A 226 1.47 -18.97 -0.59
N PHE A 227 2.60 -18.30 -0.74
CA PHE A 227 3.83 -18.87 -1.27
C PHE A 227 4.84 -19.12 -0.15
N THR A 228 5.63 -20.17 -0.30
CA THR A 228 6.70 -20.53 0.65
C THR A 228 8.04 -20.50 -0.06
N VAL A 229 8.99 -19.74 0.49
CA VAL A 229 10.36 -19.67 -0.03
C VAL A 229 11.27 -20.38 0.97
N ALA A 230 11.87 -21.48 0.51
CA ALA A 230 12.73 -22.30 1.35
C ALA A 230 14.00 -21.54 1.78
N GLU A 231 14.44 -21.78 3.01
CA GLU A 231 15.72 -21.28 3.48
C GLU A 231 16.86 -21.85 2.61
N GLY A 232 17.72 -20.97 2.11
CA GLY A 232 18.76 -21.36 1.15
C GLY A 232 19.98 -20.46 1.19
N LYS A 233 21.10 -20.97 0.67
CA LYS A 233 22.31 -20.16 0.48
C LYS A 233 22.06 -19.14 -0.62
N ILE A 234 22.34 -17.90 -0.28
CA ILE A 234 22.35 -16.77 -1.21
C ILE A 234 23.69 -16.81 -1.97
N ASP A 235 23.65 -16.54 -3.28
CA ASP A 235 24.87 -16.48 -4.10
C ASP A 235 25.67 -15.18 -3.87
N ASN A 236 26.79 -15.02 -4.60
CA ASN A 236 27.65 -13.85 -4.50
C ASN A 236 26.98 -12.54 -4.96
N GLN A 237 25.84 -12.62 -5.65
CA GLN A 237 25.07 -11.46 -6.10
C GLN A 237 23.91 -11.13 -5.17
N GLY A 238 23.68 -11.91 -4.12
CA GLY A 238 22.57 -11.68 -3.21
C GLY A 238 21.26 -12.35 -3.64
N LEU A 239 21.32 -13.35 -4.55
CA LEU A 239 20.16 -14.02 -5.13
C LEU A 239 19.90 -15.39 -4.48
N LEU A 240 18.62 -15.74 -4.38
CA LEU A 240 18.16 -17.10 -4.07
C LEU A 240 18.22 -17.98 -5.31
N PRO A 241 18.34 -19.32 -5.14
CA PRO A 241 18.20 -20.25 -6.27
C PRO A 241 16.86 -20.03 -6.99
N PRO A 242 16.82 -19.98 -8.34
CA PRO A 242 15.58 -19.68 -9.08
C PRO A 242 14.39 -20.58 -8.72
N ARG A 243 14.65 -21.85 -8.40
CA ARG A 243 13.64 -22.82 -7.95
C ARG A 243 12.92 -22.42 -6.64
N HIS A 244 13.51 -21.58 -5.80
CA HIS A 244 12.88 -21.16 -4.54
C HIS A 244 11.84 -20.06 -4.75
N VAL A 245 11.89 -19.34 -5.88
CA VAL A 245 10.98 -18.24 -6.23
C VAL A 245 10.16 -18.54 -7.48
N ALA A 246 10.27 -19.76 -8.02
CA ALA A 246 9.65 -20.18 -9.28
C ALA A 246 8.12 -20.02 -9.24
N ASP A 247 7.46 -20.49 -8.19
CA ASP A 247 6.00 -20.41 -8.07
C ASP A 247 5.49 -18.96 -8.04
N ILE A 248 6.21 -18.07 -7.36
CA ILE A 248 5.87 -16.64 -7.28
C ILE A 248 6.08 -15.99 -8.65
N ARG A 249 7.21 -16.30 -9.30
CA ARG A 249 7.54 -15.78 -10.62
C ARG A 249 6.53 -16.25 -11.67
N GLU A 250 6.23 -17.54 -11.73
CA GLU A 250 5.25 -18.10 -12.67
C GLU A 250 3.86 -17.48 -12.47
N TRP A 251 3.46 -17.25 -11.22
CA TRP A 251 2.20 -16.57 -10.92
C TRP A 251 2.19 -15.11 -11.39
N LEU A 252 3.27 -14.35 -11.14
CA LEU A 252 3.41 -12.97 -11.60
C LEU A 252 3.49 -12.87 -13.13
N ASP A 253 4.21 -13.78 -13.78
CA ASP A 253 4.34 -13.87 -15.23
C ASP A 253 2.98 -14.17 -15.86
N THR A 254 2.25 -15.16 -15.34
CA THR A 254 0.87 -15.47 -15.77
C THR A 254 -0.05 -14.27 -15.60
N LEU A 255 0.04 -13.55 -14.48
CA LEU A 255 -0.75 -12.36 -14.22
C LEU A 255 -0.39 -11.20 -15.17
N ALA A 256 0.86 -11.09 -15.59
CA ALA A 256 1.31 -10.06 -16.52
C ALA A 256 0.90 -10.36 -17.96
N GLU A 257 0.99 -11.63 -18.38
CA GLU A 257 0.61 -12.09 -19.73
C GLU A 257 -0.90 -12.07 -19.97
N ASP A 258 -1.69 -12.36 -18.94
CA ASP A 258 -3.16 -12.34 -19.03
C ASP A 258 -3.71 -10.94 -18.71
N SER A 259 -4.04 -10.19 -19.77
CA SER A 259 -4.62 -8.85 -19.63
C SER A 259 -5.95 -8.82 -18.87
N ASP A 260 -6.75 -9.89 -18.96
CA ASP A 260 -8.03 -9.99 -18.27
C ASP A 260 -7.83 -10.26 -16.78
N ALA A 261 -6.91 -11.17 -16.43
CA ALA A 261 -6.52 -11.43 -15.04
C ALA A 261 -5.89 -10.19 -14.39
N ARG A 262 -4.96 -9.53 -15.09
CA ARG A 262 -4.36 -8.25 -14.65
C ARG A 262 -5.44 -7.20 -14.42
N GLY A 263 -6.32 -7.01 -15.41
CA GLY A 263 -7.41 -6.07 -15.33
C GLY A 263 -8.43 -6.42 -14.24
N ALA A 264 -8.60 -7.71 -13.91
CA ALA A 264 -9.45 -8.15 -12.81
C ALA A 264 -8.86 -7.79 -11.45
N VAL A 265 -7.55 -7.97 -11.22
CA VAL A 265 -6.88 -7.56 -9.97
C VAL A 265 -6.99 -6.06 -9.77
N VAL A 266 -6.68 -5.27 -10.81
CA VAL A 266 -6.77 -3.80 -10.75
C VAL A 266 -8.20 -3.35 -10.47
N ARG A 267 -9.20 -3.90 -11.20
CA ARG A 267 -10.61 -3.55 -10.99
C ARG A 267 -11.11 -3.97 -9.62
N GLN A 268 -10.72 -5.14 -9.13
CA GLN A 268 -11.07 -5.60 -7.79
C GLN A 268 -10.58 -4.62 -6.71
N THR A 269 -9.31 -4.22 -6.78
CA THR A 269 -8.73 -3.27 -5.82
C THR A 269 -9.40 -1.90 -5.93
N LEU A 270 -9.60 -1.40 -7.17
CA LEU A 270 -10.23 -0.10 -7.42
C LEU A 270 -11.72 -0.06 -7.00
N ASP A 271 -12.52 -1.04 -7.40
CA ASP A 271 -13.94 -1.13 -7.04
C ASP A 271 -14.10 -1.31 -5.53
N GLY A 272 -13.21 -2.09 -4.92
CA GLY A 272 -13.14 -2.26 -3.48
C GLY A 272 -12.85 -0.95 -2.74
N ALA A 273 -11.85 -0.20 -3.19
CA ALA A 273 -11.50 1.12 -2.67
C ALA A 273 -12.67 2.12 -2.81
N VAL A 274 -13.25 2.23 -4.01
CA VAL A 274 -14.40 3.13 -4.28
C VAL A 274 -15.60 2.76 -3.41
N ARG A 275 -15.90 1.46 -3.24
CA ARG A 275 -16.99 0.98 -2.38
C ARG A 275 -16.74 1.33 -0.91
N THR A 276 -15.52 1.14 -0.41
CA THR A 276 -15.16 1.48 0.97
C THR A 276 -15.27 2.98 1.22
N ILE A 277 -14.70 3.82 0.34
CA ILE A 277 -14.78 5.28 0.42
C ILE A 277 -16.25 5.72 0.44
N THR A 278 -17.07 5.24 -0.51
CA THR A 278 -18.49 5.61 -0.60
C THR A 278 -19.26 5.29 0.69
N ARG A 279 -18.96 4.17 1.36
CA ARG A 279 -19.60 3.81 2.63
C ARG A 279 -19.12 4.67 3.80
N ARG A 280 -17.83 5.02 3.83
CA ARG A 280 -17.23 5.82 4.90
C ARG A 280 -17.50 7.32 4.77
N THR A 281 -17.98 7.79 3.61
CA THR A 281 -18.41 9.20 3.44
C THR A 281 -19.61 9.56 4.30
N TYR A 282 -20.55 8.65 4.56
CA TYR A 282 -21.78 8.97 5.29
C TYR A 282 -21.52 9.51 6.72
N PRO A 283 -20.73 8.85 7.58
CA PRO A 283 -20.39 9.40 8.89
C PRO A 283 -19.72 10.78 8.86
N ILE A 284 -18.89 11.06 7.84
CA ILE A 284 -18.24 12.37 7.68
C ILE A 284 -19.27 13.43 7.32
N ALA A 285 -20.21 13.11 6.42
CA ALA A 285 -21.29 14.02 6.05
C ALA A 285 -22.21 14.30 7.25
N ASP A 286 -22.57 13.28 8.03
CA ASP A 286 -23.39 13.43 9.23
C ASP A 286 -22.68 14.34 10.26
N ALA A 287 -21.39 14.11 10.50
CA ALA A 287 -20.60 14.95 11.40
C ALA A 287 -20.50 16.41 10.90
N ALA A 288 -20.34 16.64 9.59
CA ALA A 288 -20.31 18.00 9.03
C ALA A 288 -21.65 18.73 9.22
N VAL A 289 -22.77 18.03 9.10
CA VAL A 289 -24.11 18.57 9.38
C VAL A 289 -24.24 18.93 10.86
N GLU A 290 -23.78 18.06 11.77
CA GLU A 290 -23.80 18.32 13.21
C GLU A 290 -22.94 19.53 13.60
N GLN A 291 -21.72 19.65 13.04
CA GLN A 291 -20.84 20.82 13.23
C GLN A 291 -21.52 22.12 12.79
N THR A 292 -22.21 22.08 11.66
CA THR A 292 -22.96 23.25 11.15
C THR A 292 -24.10 23.63 12.09
N ALA A 293 -24.85 22.64 12.59
CA ALA A 293 -25.94 22.89 13.54
C ALA A 293 -25.41 23.53 14.85
N ILE A 294 -24.28 23.06 15.35
CA ILE A 294 -23.66 23.60 16.57
C ILE A 294 -23.11 25.01 16.33
N ALA A 295 -22.45 25.27 15.21
CA ALA A 295 -22.02 26.63 14.84
C ALA A 295 -23.20 27.62 14.84
N LEU A 296 -24.33 27.21 14.25
CA LEU A 296 -25.53 28.05 14.19
C LEU A 296 -26.13 28.28 15.58
N SER A 297 -26.18 27.25 16.43
CA SER A 297 -26.64 27.38 17.82
C SER A 297 -25.76 28.33 18.62
N LEU A 298 -24.43 28.13 18.59
CA LEU A 298 -23.47 28.98 19.32
C LEU A 298 -23.55 30.43 18.84
N LYS A 299 -23.73 30.65 17.54
CA LYS A 299 -23.92 31.98 17.00
C LYS A 299 -25.22 32.62 17.51
N ALA A 300 -26.31 31.87 17.53
CA ALA A 300 -27.58 32.35 18.06
C ALA A 300 -27.48 32.72 19.55
N ASP A 301 -26.83 31.87 20.36
CA ASP A 301 -26.62 32.13 21.81
C ASP A 301 -25.80 33.40 22.05
N VAL A 302 -24.75 33.63 21.24
CA VAL A 302 -23.93 34.85 21.31
C VAL A 302 -24.74 36.08 20.90
N ASP A 303 -25.50 36.00 19.81
CA ASP A 303 -26.31 37.11 19.31
C ASP A 303 -27.41 37.47 20.35
N GLU A 304 -28.07 36.46 20.96
CA GLU A 304 -29.07 36.66 22.03
C GLU A 304 -28.46 37.30 23.27
N THR A 305 -27.32 36.79 23.75
CA THR A 305 -26.63 37.34 24.93
C THR A 305 -26.16 38.79 24.69
N TYR A 306 -25.71 39.10 23.47
CA TYR A 306 -25.29 40.44 23.09
C TYR A 306 -26.47 41.43 23.05
N ASP A 307 -27.60 41.02 22.47
CA ASP A 307 -28.80 41.84 22.40
C ASP A 307 -29.38 42.10 23.80
N GLU A 308 -29.39 41.10 24.69
CA GLU A 308 -29.76 41.27 26.10
C GLU A 308 -28.84 42.27 26.83
N ALA A 309 -27.53 42.20 26.58
CA ALA A 309 -26.56 43.11 27.19
C ALA A 309 -26.68 44.56 26.69
N ILE A 310 -27.11 44.79 25.45
CA ILE A 310 -27.41 46.13 24.92
C ILE A 310 -28.72 46.69 25.50
N ALA A 311 -29.70 45.83 25.76
CA ALA A 311 -31.00 46.22 26.27
C ALA A 311 -31.01 46.54 27.79
N ALA A 312 -30.01 46.07 28.54
CA ALA A 312 -29.83 46.28 29.98
C ALA A 312 -29.13 47.60 30.33
#